data_AF-A0A3L7AUH9-F1
#
_entry.id   AF-A0A3L7AUH9-F1
#
_cell.length_a   1.000
_cell.length_b   1.000
_cell.length_c   1.000
_cell.angle_alpha   90.00
_cell.angle_beta   90.00
_cell.angle_gamma   90.00
#
_symmetry.space_group_name_H-M   'P 1'
#
loop_
_entity.id
_entity.type
_entity.pdbx_description
1 polymer ?
#
loop_
_entity_poly.entity_id
_entity_poly.type
_entity_poly.pdbx_seq_one_letter_code
_entity_poly.pdbx_strand_id
1 'polypeptide(L)'
;MTHVVFKNFALTRRAILGALILVGSAAVLLAALYGFIGPHTAQAGYLAIMFLLSPSRALLPRWRVMAALWAVIVAMLGFTLGSLGTFPVLVALVGVCLVQGLFRIGDISSMTRSPVNLIVFASLSNTDVQFWQVLLGSSLGAAFMLAFATLMPTKHDSLPTPQPVKERLGYGVLLAVGSLGIVAIGEAVDFPYVSWTLLSYCMILAVGVDNRTSRARDRVVGTAIGAVFATLVSLLPAPVPILVALVCTLLCVAYILSGNYPMFVTLLTPVVLLTTSSDQPAHLVGLGRIESVAIAAVLAIVVNVIAHTILHDRHARIVPRPQASTLNP
;
A
#
# COMPACT_ATOMS: atom_id res chain seq x y z
N MET A 1 -18.00 20.54 19.03
CA MET A 1 -17.34 19.78 17.93
C MET A 1 -15.81 19.94 17.88
N THR A 2 -15.21 20.98 18.48
CA THR A 2 -13.74 21.21 18.50
C THR A 2 -12.94 20.25 19.38
N HIS A 3 -13.51 19.71 20.46
CA HIS A 3 -12.81 18.75 21.34
C HIS A 3 -12.57 17.35 20.73
N VAL A 4 -13.33 16.94 19.71
CA VAL A 4 -13.17 15.63 19.05
C VAL A 4 -12.02 15.66 18.05
N VAL A 5 -11.73 16.81 17.45
CA VAL A 5 -10.68 16.95 16.43
C VAL A 5 -9.27 16.90 17.05
N PHE A 6 -9.05 17.50 18.21
CA PHE A 6 -7.72 17.53 18.84
C PHE A 6 -7.28 16.17 19.43
N LYS A 7 -8.21 15.32 19.87
CA LYS A 7 -7.87 13.96 20.33
C LYS A 7 -7.22 13.11 19.22
N ASN A 8 -7.46 13.43 17.96
CA ASN A 8 -6.96 12.63 16.84
C ASN A 8 -5.47 12.87 16.53
N PHE A 9 -4.85 13.95 17.01
CA PHE A 9 -3.44 14.26 16.72
C PHE A 9 -2.46 13.73 17.77
N ALA A 10 -2.93 13.32 18.94
CA ALA A 10 -2.06 12.89 20.03
C ALA A 10 -1.41 11.53 19.71
N LEU A 11 -0.10 11.52 19.49
CA LEU A 11 0.69 10.30 19.36
C LEU A 11 1.07 9.76 20.74
N THR A 12 0.94 8.45 20.94
CA THR A 12 1.44 7.81 22.16
C THR A 12 2.96 7.77 22.14
N ARG A 13 3.59 7.89 23.32
CA ARG A 13 5.06 7.76 23.47
C ARG A 13 5.58 6.44 22.88
N ARG A 14 4.78 5.36 23.00
CA ARG A 14 5.10 4.04 22.42
C ARG A 14 5.16 4.07 20.89
N ALA A 15 4.21 4.75 20.24
CA ALA A 15 4.21 4.88 18.79
C ALA A 15 5.40 5.70 18.28
N ILE A 16 5.75 6.79 18.95
CA ILE A 16 6.93 7.60 18.60
C ILE A 16 8.21 6.79 18.77
N LEU A 17 8.37 6.08 19.91
CA LEU A 17 9.55 5.26 20.16
C LEU A 17 9.66 4.10 19.16
N GLY A 18 8.55 3.42 18.87
CA GLY A 18 8.51 2.36 17.86
C GLY A 18 8.86 2.88 16.46
N ALA A 19 8.40 4.09 16.11
CA ALA A 19 8.77 4.74 14.85
C ALA A 19 10.25 5.11 14.79
N LEU A 20 10.81 5.67 15.87
CA LEU A 20 12.25 5.99 15.97
C LEU A 20 13.11 4.74 15.79
N ILE A 21 12.77 3.66 16.49
CA ILE A 21 13.50 2.39 16.39
C ILE A 21 13.39 1.82 14.98
N LEU A 22 12.19 1.78 14.41
CA LEU A 22 11.98 1.23 13.06
C LEU A 22 12.72 2.04 12.00
N VAL A 23 12.52 3.36 11.96
CA VAL A 23 13.13 4.24 10.96
C VAL A 23 14.64 4.26 11.12
N GLY A 24 15.14 4.37 12.36
CA GLY A 24 16.59 4.38 12.64
C GLY A 24 17.26 3.07 12.25
N SER A 25 16.71 1.92 12.67
CA SER A 25 17.28 0.61 12.33
C SER A 25 17.17 0.28 10.84
N ALA A 26 16.06 0.66 10.18
CA ALA A 26 15.92 0.54 8.73
C ALA A 26 16.95 1.41 7.99
N ALA A 27 17.18 2.65 8.44
CA ALA A 27 18.18 3.53 7.84
C ALA A 27 19.59 2.95 7.97
N VAL A 28 19.96 2.40 9.13
CA VAL A 28 21.25 1.73 9.34
C VAL A 28 21.41 0.53 8.41
N LEU A 29 20.37 -0.32 8.30
CA LEU A 29 20.39 -1.46 7.39
C LEU A 29 20.57 -1.01 5.93
N LEU A 30 19.77 -0.04 5.47
CA LEU A 30 19.81 0.45 4.10
C LEU A 30 21.14 1.14 3.78
N ALA A 31 21.71 1.89 4.71
CA ALA A 31 23.04 2.48 4.57
C ALA A 31 24.13 1.40 4.47
N ALA A 32 24.04 0.33 5.26
CA ALA A 32 24.96 -0.80 5.17
C ALA A 32 24.82 -1.53 3.82
N LEU A 33 23.60 -1.81 3.35
CA LEU A 33 23.39 -2.40 2.02
C LEU A 33 23.95 -1.51 0.92
N TYR A 34 23.74 -0.20 1.02
CA TYR A 34 24.24 0.78 0.05
C TYR A 34 25.77 0.78 0.00
N GLY A 35 26.42 0.84 1.16
CA GLY A 35 27.88 0.94 1.26
C GLY A 35 28.64 -0.35 0.96
N PHE A 36 28.13 -1.51 1.40
CA PHE A 36 28.85 -2.78 1.27
C PHE A 36 28.50 -3.57 0.00
N ILE A 37 27.31 -3.39 -0.56
CA ILE A 37 26.81 -4.20 -1.67
C ILE A 37 26.45 -3.33 -2.87
N GLY A 38 25.74 -2.23 -2.64
CA GLY A 38 25.43 -1.23 -3.67
C GLY A 38 24.02 -0.65 -3.57
N PRO A 39 23.76 0.42 -4.34
CA PRO A 39 22.52 1.20 -4.28
C PRO A 39 21.27 0.37 -4.66
N HIS A 40 21.38 -0.50 -5.67
CA HIS A 40 20.25 -1.30 -6.14
C HIS A 40 19.77 -2.33 -5.12
N THR A 41 20.70 -2.96 -4.40
CA THR A 41 20.38 -3.86 -3.28
C THR A 41 19.68 -3.11 -2.15
N ALA A 42 20.15 -1.90 -1.82
CA ALA A 42 19.50 -1.05 -0.83
C ALA A 42 18.10 -0.63 -1.27
N GLN A 43 17.90 -0.25 -2.54
CA GLN A 43 16.60 0.10 -3.09
C GLN A 43 15.61 -1.08 -3.01
N ALA A 44 16.03 -2.28 -3.41
CA ALA A 44 15.20 -3.49 -3.29
C ALA A 44 14.83 -3.79 -1.82
N GLY A 45 15.80 -3.65 -0.91
CA GLY A 45 15.55 -3.77 0.54
C GLY A 45 14.54 -2.74 1.06
N TYR A 46 14.65 -1.48 0.63
CA TYR A 46 13.72 -0.42 0.99
C TYR A 46 12.29 -0.73 0.53
N LEU A 47 12.12 -1.19 -0.71
CA LEU A 47 10.82 -1.58 -1.27
C LEU A 47 10.21 -2.76 -0.50
N ALA A 48 11.01 -3.75 -0.12
CA ALA A 48 10.55 -4.88 0.70
C ALA A 48 10.14 -4.45 2.12
N ILE A 49 10.91 -3.57 2.77
CA ILE A 49 10.56 -2.98 4.08
C ILE A 49 9.22 -2.23 3.98
N MET A 50 9.08 -1.39 2.96
CA MET A 50 7.84 -0.65 2.70
C MET A 50 6.66 -1.58 2.43
N PHE A 51 6.88 -2.71 1.74
CA PHE A 51 5.82 -3.68 1.51
C PHE A 51 5.29 -4.27 2.83
N LEU A 52 6.21 -4.67 3.70
CA LEU A 52 5.91 -5.48 4.88
C LEU A 52 5.50 -4.63 6.10
N LEU A 53 5.50 -3.30 5.99
CA LEU A 53 5.09 -2.40 7.08
C LEU A 53 3.64 -2.62 7.56
N SER A 54 2.71 -2.93 6.65
CA SER A 54 1.31 -3.23 7.01
C SER A 54 1.15 -4.67 7.55
N PRO A 55 1.63 -5.71 6.84
CA PRO A 55 1.56 -7.11 7.31
C PRO A 55 2.23 -7.37 8.65
N SER A 56 3.39 -6.76 8.92
CA SER A 56 4.16 -6.94 10.16
C SER A 56 3.37 -6.59 11.42
N ARG A 57 2.35 -5.74 11.30
CA ARG A 57 1.54 -5.26 12.42
C ARG A 57 0.22 -6.01 12.58
N ALA A 58 -0.40 -6.38 11.47
CA ALA A 58 -1.77 -6.89 11.45
C ALA A 58 -1.85 -8.42 11.46
N LEU A 59 -0.75 -9.12 11.14
CA LEU A 59 -0.76 -10.56 10.95
C LEU A 59 -0.23 -11.33 12.15
N LEU A 60 -0.72 -12.55 12.31
CA LEU A 60 -0.14 -13.55 13.19
C LEU A 60 1.27 -13.95 12.73
N PRO A 61 2.16 -14.46 13.61
CA PRO A 61 3.53 -14.81 13.26
C PRO A 61 3.66 -15.70 12.01
N ARG A 62 2.84 -16.75 11.88
CA ARG A 62 2.84 -17.63 10.69
C ARG A 62 2.52 -16.86 9.40
N TRP A 63 1.52 -15.99 9.46
CA TRP A 63 1.11 -15.16 8.33
C TRP A 63 2.13 -14.07 7.99
N ARG A 64 2.91 -13.59 8.98
CA ARG A 64 4.05 -12.68 8.74
C ARG A 64 5.16 -13.36 7.94
N VAL A 65 5.46 -14.62 8.24
CA VAL A 65 6.45 -15.39 7.47
C VAL A 65 5.97 -15.62 6.03
N MET A 66 4.72 -16.05 5.85
CA MET A 66 4.14 -16.19 4.50
C MET A 66 4.14 -14.86 3.75
N ALA A 67 3.87 -13.77 4.46
CA ALA A 67 3.91 -12.42 3.94
C ALA A 67 5.30 -12.00 3.44
N ALA A 68 6.33 -12.28 4.24
CA ALA A 68 7.72 -12.01 3.90
C ALA A 68 8.19 -12.83 2.70
N LEU A 69 7.85 -14.14 2.66
CA LEU A 69 8.13 -15.00 1.51
C LEU A 69 7.43 -14.48 0.25
N TRP A 70 6.15 -14.10 0.38
CA TRP A 70 5.39 -13.52 -0.73
C TRP A 70 6.00 -12.21 -1.23
N ALA A 71 6.54 -11.38 -0.33
CA ALA A 71 7.23 -10.15 -0.71
C ALA A 71 8.45 -10.41 -1.60
N VAL A 72 9.26 -11.41 -1.25
CA VAL A 72 10.39 -11.82 -2.07
C VAL A 72 9.91 -12.40 -3.40
N ILE A 73 8.90 -13.29 -3.40
CA ILE A 73 8.35 -13.89 -4.63
C ILE A 73 7.86 -12.81 -5.60
N VAL A 74 7.09 -11.82 -5.11
CA VAL A 74 6.58 -10.72 -5.96
C VAL A 74 7.72 -9.88 -6.52
N ALA A 75 8.76 -9.61 -5.73
CA ALA A 75 9.93 -8.88 -6.21
C ALA A 75 10.65 -9.62 -7.33
N MET A 76 10.91 -10.92 -7.13
CA MET A 76 11.56 -11.75 -8.14
C MET A 76 10.71 -11.90 -9.39
N LEU A 77 9.41 -12.15 -9.23
CA LEU A 77 8.47 -12.30 -10.34
C LEU A 77 8.34 -11.01 -11.16
N GLY A 78 8.25 -9.86 -10.50
CA GLY A 78 8.21 -8.56 -11.17
C GLY A 78 9.46 -8.34 -11.99
N PHE A 79 10.62 -8.53 -11.36
CA PHE A 79 11.91 -8.32 -12.01
C PHE A 79 12.16 -9.29 -13.18
N THR A 80 11.78 -10.56 -13.09
CA THR A 80 11.99 -11.52 -14.19
C THR A 80 11.03 -11.32 -15.35
N LEU A 81 9.78 -10.93 -15.07
CA LEU A 81 8.77 -10.77 -16.11
C LEU A 81 8.82 -9.40 -16.79
N GLY A 82 9.38 -8.38 -16.14
CA GLY A 82 9.48 -7.04 -16.72
C GLY A 82 10.25 -7.01 -18.05
N SER A 83 11.30 -7.84 -18.19
CA SER A 83 12.08 -7.95 -19.44
C SER A 83 11.37 -8.72 -20.55
N LEU A 84 10.29 -9.44 -20.23
CA LEU A 84 9.46 -10.17 -21.20
C LEU A 84 8.32 -9.30 -21.77
N GLY A 85 8.23 -8.03 -21.34
CA GLY A 85 7.24 -7.06 -21.78
C GLY A 85 5.96 -7.01 -20.95
N THR A 86 5.04 -6.16 -21.35
CA THR A 86 3.82 -5.85 -20.60
C THR A 86 2.91 -7.05 -20.40
N PHE A 87 2.69 -7.87 -21.42
CA PHE A 87 1.68 -8.92 -21.38
C PHE A 87 1.94 -9.96 -20.25
N PRO A 88 3.16 -10.53 -20.12
CA PRO A 88 3.50 -11.38 -18.96
C PRO A 88 3.31 -10.69 -17.61
N VAL A 89 3.66 -9.40 -17.51
CA VAL A 89 3.49 -8.60 -16.29
C VAL A 89 2.00 -8.46 -15.93
N LEU A 90 1.12 -8.23 -16.90
CA LEU A 90 -0.33 -8.16 -16.68
C LEU A 90 -0.91 -9.50 -16.21
N VAL A 91 -0.46 -10.62 -16.79
CA VAL A 91 -0.88 -11.96 -16.34
C VAL A 91 -0.45 -12.21 -14.89
N ALA A 92 0.80 -11.88 -14.56
CA ALA A 92 1.29 -11.98 -13.19
C ALA A 92 0.57 -11.02 -12.24
N LEU A 93 0.18 -9.83 -12.68
CA LEU A 93 -0.58 -8.85 -11.90
C LEU A 93 -1.91 -9.44 -11.44
N VAL A 94 -2.62 -10.18 -12.30
CA VAL A 94 -3.85 -10.89 -11.93
C VAL A 94 -3.56 -11.92 -10.83
N GLY A 95 -2.56 -12.77 -11.02
CA GLY A 95 -2.16 -13.77 -10.03
C GLY A 95 -1.82 -13.13 -8.68
N VAL A 96 -1.06 -12.04 -8.70
CA VAL A 96 -0.67 -11.29 -7.50
C VAL A 96 -1.87 -10.68 -6.79
N CYS A 97 -2.84 -10.14 -7.52
CA CYS A 97 -4.08 -9.60 -6.96
C CYS A 97 -4.92 -10.69 -6.28
N LEU A 98 -5.05 -11.86 -6.91
CA LEU A 98 -5.77 -13.00 -6.36
C LEU A 98 -5.13 -13.51 -5.07
N VAL A 99 -3.80 -13.68 -5.06
CA VAL A 99 -3.06 -14.10 -3.85
C VAL A 99 -3.16 -13.04 -2.76
N GLN A 100 -3.06 -11.75 -3.08
CA GLN A 100 -3.28 -10.68 -2.09
C GLN A 100 -4.66 -10.81 -1.41
N GLY A 101 -5.70 -11.23 -2.15
CA GLY A 101 -7.01 -11.46 -1.57
C GLY A 101 -7.05 -12.55 -0.49
N LEU A 102 -6.19 -13.57 -0.60
CA LEU A 102 -6.06 -14.61 0.42
C LEU A 102 -5.49 -14.08 1.75
N PHE A 103 -4.74 -12.97 1.71
CA PHE A 103 -4.20 -12.28 2.88
C PHE A 103 -5.18 -11.29 3.54
N ARG A 104 -6.46 -11.33 3.16
CA ARG A 104 -7.53 -10.53 3.81
C ARG A 104 -7.99 -11.20 5.11
N ILE A 105 -7.93 -10.45 6.21
CA ILE A 105 -8.31 -10.91 7.55
C ILE A 105 -9.34 -9.91 8.11
N GLY A 106 -10.56 -10.38 8.35
CA GLY A 106 -11.70 -9.51 8.59
C GLY A 106 -11.90 -8.49 7.45
N ASP A 107 -12.11 -7.23 7.82
CA ASP A 107 -12.33 -6.14 6.87
C ASP A 107 -11.06 -5.48 6.34
N ILE A 108 -9.87 -5.99 6.68
CA ILE A 108 -8.60 -5.37 6.31
C ILE A 108 -7.77 -6.33 5.47
N SER A 109 -7.32 -5.87 4.30
CA SER A 109 -6.27 -6.52 3.52
C SER A 109 -4.93 -6.12 4.09
N SER A 110 -4.14 -7.09 4.55
CA SER A 110 -2.82 -6.82 5.13
C SER A 110 -1.76 -6.51 4.06
N MET A 111 -1.93 -7.04 2.85
CA MET A 111 -0.93 -7.09 1.76
C MET A 111 -1.10 -6.05 0.67
N THR A 112 -1.51 -4.84 1.05
CA THR A 112 -2.01 -3.77 0.17
C THR A 112 -1.08 -3.28 -0.93
N ARG A 113 0.18 -3.70 -0.98
CA ARG A 113 1.18 -3.19 -1.95
C ARG A 113 1.70 -4.24 -2.92
N SER A 114 1.12 -5.46 -2.95
CA SER A 114 1.64 -6.54 -3.79
C SER A 114 1.61 -6.19 -5.29
N PRO A 115 0.47 -5.72 -5.86
CA PRO A 115 0.37 -5.35 -7.27
C PRO A 115 1.36 -4.24 -7.65
N VAL A 116 1.48 -3.21 -6.80
CA VAL A 116 2.40 -2.09 -7.04
C VAL A 116 3.83 -2.55 -7.05
N ASN A 117 4.22 -3.39 -6.09
CA ASN A 117 5.59 -3.89 -6.02
C ASN A 117 5.94 -4.75 -7.22
N LEU A 118 5.01 -5.55 -7.74
CA LEU A 118 5.22 -6.27 -8.99
C LEU A 118 5.61 -5.30 -10.12
N ILE A 119 4.83 -4.22 -10.30
CA ILE A 119 5.08 -3.21 -11.34
C ILE A 119 6.40 -2.45 -11.10
N VAL A 120 6.69 -2.08 -9.86
CA VAL A 120 7.94 -1.39 -9.52
C VAL A 120 9.15 -2.28 -9.84
N PHE A 121 9.14 -3.55 -9.43
CA PHE A 121 10.24 -4.46 -9.75
C PHE A 121 10.31 -4.81 -11.25
N ALA A 122 9.17 -4.86 -11.95
CA ALA A 122 9.15 -4.97 -13.40
C ALA A 122 9.80 -3.76 -14.09
N SER A 123 9.61 -2.55 -13.57
CA SER A 123 10.30 -1.37 -14.12
C SER A 123 11.82 -1.41 -13.89
N LEU A 124 12.28 -2.04 -12.80
CA LEU A 124 13.70 -2.20 -12.50
C LEU A 124 14.40 -3.19 -13.43
N SER A 125 13.69 -4.11 -14.08
CA SER A 125 14.30 -5.08 -15.00
C SER A 125 14.87 -4.46 -16.27
N ASN A 126 14.45 -3.23 -16.59
CA ASN A 126 14.89 -2.48 -17.76
C ASN A 126 16.04 -1.51 -17.44
N THR A 127 16.69 -1.69 -16.28
CA THR A 127 17.82 -0.89 -15.80
C THR A 127 19.04 -1.79 -15.59
N ASP A 128 20.18 -1.22 -15.20
CA ASP A 128 21.43 -1.96 -14.94
C ASP A 128 21.41 -2.80 -13.65
N VAL A 129 20.24 -2.92 -12.99
CA VAL A 129 20.04 -3.72 -11.78
C VAL A 129 20.23 -5.21 -12.11
N GLN A 130 20.99 -5.92 -11.27
CA GLN A 130 21.19 -7.37 -11.43
C GLN A 130 20.20 -8.18 -10.58
N PHE A 131 19.80 -9.36 -11.08
CA PHE A 131 18.84 -10.26 -10.41
C PHE A 131 19.21 -10.57 -8.95
N TRP A 132 20.48 -10.86 -8.68
CA TRP A 132 20.93 -11.20 -7.32
C TRP A 132 20.81 -10.03 -6.34
N GLN A 133 20.93 -8.78 -6.82
CA GLN A 133 20.77 -7.57 -5.99
C GLN A 133 19.31 -7.44 -5.52
N VAL A 134 18.36 -7.70 -6.42
CA VAL A 134 16.92 -7.72 -6.10
C VAL A 134 16.60 -8.83 -5.10
N LEU A 135 17.10 -10.04 -5.33
CA LEU A 135 16.89 -11.18 -4.43
C LEU A 135 17.46 -10.90 -3.04
N LEU A 136 18.72 -10.47 -2.97
CA LEU A 136 19.41 -10.24 -1.71
C LEU A 136 18.79 -9.07 -0.95
N GLY A 137 18.56 -7.93 -1.62
CA GLY A 137 17.96 -6.76 -1.01
C GLY A 137 16.55 -7.06 -0.48
N SER A 138 15.70 -7.67 -1.30
CA SER A 138 14.33 -8.02 -0.89
C SER A 138 14.31 -9.03 0.26
N SER A 139 15.20 -10.02 0.25
CA SER A 139 15.31 -11.01 1.32
C SER A 139 15.78 -10.39 2.65
N LEU A 140 16.79 -9.50 2.61
CA LEU A 140 17.28 -8.81 3.81
C LEU A 140 16.25 -7.82 4.36
N GLY A 141 15.56 -7.06 3.50
CA GLY A 141 14.46 -6.19 3.91
C GLY A 141 13.30 -6.99 4.53
N ALA A 142 12.98 -8.15 3.97
CA ALA A 142 11.95 -9.04 4.51
C ALA A 142 12.33 -9.66 5.86
N ALA A 143 13.57 -10.16 5.98
CA ALA A 143 14.11 -10.70 7.23
C ALA A 143 14.14 -9.63 8.33
N PHE A 144 14.57 -8.41 8.00
CA PHE A 144 14.53 -7.27 8.91
C PHE A 144 13.12 -6.99 9.41
N MET A 145 12.11 -6.93 8.52
CA MET A 145 10.74 -6.67 8.94
C MET A 145 10.15 -7.81 9.78
N LEU A 146 10.54 -9.06 9.53
CA LEU A 146 10.18 -10.18 10.39
C LEU A 146 10.78 -10.03 11.79
N ALA A 147 12.08 -9.75 11.88
CA ALA A 147 12.78 -9.54 13.15
C ALA A 147 12.20 -8.33 13.92
N PHE A 148 11.92 -7.23 13.23
CA PHE A 148 11.28 -6.09 13.85
C PHE A 148 9.89 -6.45 14.40
N ALA A 149 9.09 -7.18 13.63
CA ALA A 149 7.74 -7.58 14.03
C ALA A 149 7.72 -8.52 15.24
N THR A 150 8.73 -9.37 15.40
CA THR A 150 8.87 -10.26 16.58
C THR A 150 9.30 -9.49 17.81
N LEU A 151 10.16 -8.48 17.67
CA LEU A 151 10.66 -7.65 18.78
C LEU A 151 9.65 -6.61 19.26
N MET A 152 8.74 -6.15 18.40
CA MET A 152 7.70 -5.16 18.71
C MET A 152 6.28 -5.76 18.61
N PRO A 153 5.92 -6.71 19.48
CA PRO A 153 4.61 -7.35 19.43
C PRO A 153 3.50 -6.32 19.65
N THR A 154 2.61 -6.21 18.66
CA THR A 154 1.40 -5.39 18.79
C THR A 154 0.37 -6.20 19.56
N LYS A 155 -0.12 -5.67 20.70
CA LYS A 155 -1.20 -6.29 21.46
C LYS A 155 -2.46 -6.32 20.57
N HIS A 156 -3.05 -7.50 20.37
CA HIS A 156 -4.32 -7.65 19.67
C HIS A 156 -5.36 -8.09 20.67
N ASP A 157 -6.33 -7.22 20.98
CA ASP A 157 -7.40 -7.52 21.94
C ASP A 157 -8.47 -8.46 21.35
N SER A 158 -8.44 -8.72 20.03
CA SER A 158 -9.13 -9.85 19.39
C SER A 158 -8.55 -10.08 17.99
N LEU A 159 -8.25 -11.34 17.65
CA LEU A 159 -7.77 -11.70 16.31
C LEU A 159 -8.99 -11.79 15.39
N PRO A 160 -9.09 -10.99 14.31
CA PRO A 160 -10.22 -11.09 13.41
C PRO A 160 -10.20 -12.45 12.72
N THR A 161 -11.36 -13.09 12.62
CA THR A 161 -11.48 -14.39 11.96
C THR A 161 -11.29 -14.23 10.45
N PRO A 162 -10.57 -15.16 9.80
CA PRO A 162 -10.54 -15.29 8.34
C PRO A 162 -11.94 -15.23 7.72
N GLN A 163 -12.13 -14.36 6.72
CA GLN A 163 -13.32 -14.40 5.86
C GLN A 163 -13.32 -15.68 5.00
N PRO A 164 -14.50 -16.14 4.54
CA PRO A 164 -14.60 -17.25 3.60
C PRO A 164 -13.73 -17.04 2.35
N VAL A 165 -13.15 -18.12 1.82
CA VAL A 165 -12.27 -18.09 0.64
C VAL A 165 -12.94 -17.41 -0.56
N LYS A 166 -14.25 -17.60 -0.72
CA LYS A 166 -15.03 -16.98 -1.81
C LYS A 166 -15.02 -15.45 -1.74
N GLU A 167 -15.15 -14.86 -0.56
CA GLU A 167 -15.13 -13.40 -0.38
C GLU A 167 -13.72 -12.83 -0.61
N ARG A 168 -12.70 -13.58 -0.16
CA ARG A 168 -11.29 -13.27 -0.38
C ARG A 168 -10.93 -13.27 -1.87
N LEU A 169 -11.38 -14.28 -2.61
CA LEU A 169 -11.21 -14.35 -4.06
C LEU A 169 -12.00 -13.27 -4.78
N GLY A 170 -13.24 -13.00 -4.34
CA GLY A 170 -14.04 -11.88 -4.88
C GLY A 170 -13.30 -10.54 -4.73
N TYR A 171 -12.70 -10.29 -3.57
CA TYR A 171 -11.81 -9.15 -3.37
C TYR A 171 -10.60 -9.16 -4.32
N GLY A 172 -9.93 -10.30 -4.45
CA GLY A 172 -8.78 -10.45 -5.35
C GLY A 172 -9.14 -10.16 -6.82
N VAL A 173 -10.33 -10.56 -7.26
CA VAL A 173 -10.86 -10.27 -8.61
C VAL A 173 -11.11 -8.77 -8.77
N LEU A 174 -11.76 -8.10 -7.83
CA LEU A 174 -11.97 -6.65 -7.89
C LEU A 174 -10.65 -5.87 -7.93
N LEU A 175 -9.68 -6.34 -7.15
CA LEU A 175 -8.33 -5.79 -7.16
C LEU A 175 -7.66 -6.00 -8.53
N ALA A 176 -7.76 -7.20 -9.10
CA ALA A 176 -7.21 -7.53 -10.41
C ALA A 176 -7.80 -6.67 -11.53
N VAL A 177 -9.13 -6.55 -11.59
CA VAL A 177 -9.82 -5.77 -12.63
C VAL A 177 -9.37 -4.31 -12.62
N GLY A 178 -9.38 -3.65 -11.46
CA GLY A 178 -8.93 -2.26 -11.39
C GLY A 178 -7.43 -2.10 -11.60
N SER A 179 -6.61 -3.04 -11.12
CA SER A 179 -5.15 -3.00 -11.33
C SER A 179 -4.79 -3.15 -12.80
N LEU A 180 -5.42 -4.10 -13.51
CA LEU A 180 -5.28 -4.26 -14.95
C LEU A 180 -5.71 -3.01 -15.69
N GLY A 181 -6.89 -2.44 -15.35
CA GLY A 181 -7.38 -1.22 -15.97
C GLY A 181 -6.40 -0.05 -15.80
N ILE A 182 -5.87 0.14 -14.59
CA ILE A 182 -4.89 1.20 -14.31
C ILE A 182 -3.62 1.02 -15.13
N VAL A 183 -3.06 -0.20 -15.18
CA VAL A 183 -1.80 -0.45 -15.90
C VAL A 183 -2.01 -0.38 -17.41
N ALA A 184 -3.04 -1.02 -17.95
CA ALA A 184 -3.30 -1.06 -19.40
C ALA A 184 -3.65 0.32 -19.96
N ILE A 185 -4.54 1.08 -19.29
CA ILE A 185 -4.87 2.45 -19.73
C ILE A 185 -3.66 3.37 -19.52
N GLY A 186 -2.95 3.18 -18.40
CA GLY A 186 -1.76 3.96 -18.07
C GLY A 186 -0.66 3.82 -19.11
N GLU A 187 -0.36 2.61 -19.57
CA GLU A 187 0.56 2.42 -20.70
C GLU A 187 0.03 2.99 -22.00
N ALA A 188 -1.26 2.79 -22.31
CA ALA A 188 -1.83 3.26 -23.58
C ALA A 188 -1.80 4.78 -23.76
N VAL A 189 -1.71 5.54 -22.68
CA VAL A 189 -1.66 7.02 -22.67
C VAL A 189 -0.35 7.56 -22.09
N ASP A 190 0.67 6.72 -21.93
CA ASP A 190 1.98 7.06 -21.36
C ASP A 190 1.89 7.81 -20.01
N PHE A 191 0.96 7.40 -19.15
CA PHE A 191 0.71 8.07 -17.88
C PHE A 191 1.87 7.84 -16.89
N PRO A 192 2.57 8.89 -16.42
CA PRO A 192 3.81 8.71 -15.64
C PRO A 192 3.55 8.28 -14.18
N TYR A 193 2.31 8.30 -13.70
CA TYR A 193 1.96 8.02 -12.29
C TYR A 193 1.18 6.72 -12.09
N VAL A 194 1.32 5.74 -12.98
CA VAL A 194 0.66 4.41 -12.89
C VAL A 194 0.88 3.75 -11.54
N SER A 195 2.14 3.62 -11.09
CA SER A 195 2.46 2.97 -9.81
C SER A 195 1.80 3.64 -8.60
N TRP A 196 1.60 4.96 -8.65
CA TRP A 196 0.96 5.72 -7.56
C TRP A 196 -0.55 5.61 -7.57
N THR A 197 -1.15 5.60 -8.76
CA THR A 197 -2.57 5.30 -8.98
C THR A 197 -2.88 3.91 -8.44
N LEU A 198 -2.07 2.92 -8.82
CA LEU A 198 -2.20 1.54 -8.38
C LEU A 198 -2.05 1.42 -6.85
N LEU A 199 -1.07 2.09 -6.26
CA LEU A 199 -0.88 2.12 -4.80
C LEU A 199 -2.09 2.68 -4.08
N SER A 200 -2.62 3.78 -4.58
CA SER A 200 -3.77 4.44 -3.98
C SER A 200 -5.02 3.59 -4.12
N TYR A 201 -5.22 2.96 -5.27
CA TYR A 201 -6.33 2.03 -5.52
C TYR A 201 -6.29 0.84 -4.56
N CYS A 202 -5.13 0.19 -4.44
CA CYS A 202 -4.95 -0.94 -3.52
C CYS A 202 -5.16 -0.54 -2.06
N MET A 203 -4.70 0.66 -1.65
CA MET A 203 -4.91 1.17 -0.29
C MET A 203 -6.38 1.51 0.00
N ILE A 204 -7.13 1.99 -0.99
CA ILE A 204 -8.56 2.29 -0.84
C ILE A 204 -9.37 1.01 -0.72
N LEU A 205 -9.09 0.03 -1.58
CA LEU A 205 -9.77 -1.27 -1.52
C LEU A 205 -9.41 -2.08 -0.28
N ALA A 206 -8.28 -1.82 0.35
CA ALA A 206 -7.78 -2.57 1.51
C ALA A 206 -8.72 -2.61 2.72
N VAL A 207 -9.77 -1.78 2.75
CA VAL A 207 -10.78 -1.78 3.82
C VAL A 207 -12.11 -2.40 3.35
N GLY A 208 -12.96 -2.74 4.33
CA GLY A 208 -14.33 -3.17 4.11
C GLY A 208 -15.11 -2.19 3.23
N VAL A 209 -16.11 -2.74 2.52
CA VAL A 209 -16.90 -2.03 1.49
C VAL A 209 -17.44 -0.70 2.01
N ASP A 210 -17.99 -0.69 3.22
CA ASP A 210 -18.60 0.50 3.84
C ASP A 210 -17.61 1.62 4.15
N ASN A 211 -16.32 1.27 4.30
CA ASN A 211 -15.27 2.20 4.66
C ASN A 211 -14.50 2.75 3.44
N ARG A 212 -14.73 2.23 2.23
CA ARG A 212 -13.97 2.58 1.02
C ARG A 212 -14.13 4.06 0.64
N THR A 213 -15.34 4.61 0.76
CA THR A 213 -15.60 6.02 0.44
C THR A 213 -14.87 6.95 1.41
N SER A 214 -14.92 6.65 2.71
CA SER A 214 -14.19 7.40 3.73
C SER A 214 -12.67 7.31 3.47
N ARG A 215 -12.18 6.10 3.19
CA ARG A 215 -10.76 5.85 2.86
C ARG A 215 -10.30 6.59 1.60
N ALA A 216 -11.14 6.64 0.57
CA ALA A 216 -10.88 7.38 -0.66
C ALA A 216 -10.80 8.90 -0.40
N ARG A 217 -11.76 9.45 0.35
CA ARG A 217 -11.74 10.86 0.75
C ARG A 217 -10.48 11.19 1.53
N ASP A 218 -10.15 10.40 2.55
CA ASP A 218 -8.96 10.63 3.38
C ASP A 218 -7.68 10.57 2.53
N ARG A 219 -7.63 9.68 1.53
CA ARG A 219 -6.49 9.57 0.60
C ARG A 219 -6.36 10.81 -0.29
N VAL A 220 -7.46 11.27 -0.89
CA VAL A 220 -7.47 12.46 -1.77
C VAL A 220 -7.11 13.71 -0.98
N VAL A 221 -7.82 13.97 0.14
CA VAL A 221 -7.60 15.15 0.98
C VAL A 221 -6.20 15.15 1.58
N GLY A 222 -5.76 14.02 2.13
CA GLY A 222 -4.40 13.90 2.69
C GLY A 222 -3.32 14.13 1.63
N THR A 223 -3.52 13.60 0.42
CA THR A 223 -2.57 13.81 -0.68
C THR A 223 -2.52 15.28 -1.12
N ALA A 224 -3.68 15.94 -1.24
CA ALA A 224 -3.74 17.34 -1.61
C ALA A 224 -3.04 18.24 -0.57
N ILE A 225 -3.36 18.06 0.72
CA ILE A 225 -2.71 18.80 1.81
C ILE A 225 -1.21 18.53 1.82
N GLY A 226 -0.82 17.27 1.70
CA GLY A 226 0.58 16.85 1.67
C GLY A 226 1.36 17.43 0.48
N ALA A 227 0.75 17.48 -0.71
CA ALA A 227 1.38 18.04 -1.90
C ALA A 227 1.59 19.56 -1.79
N VAL A 228 0.59 20.28 -1.27
CA VAL A 228 0.72 21.72 -1.00
C VAL A 228 1.84 21.97 0.02
N PHE A 229 1.85 21.22 1.13
CA PHE A 229 2.89 21.33 2.14
C PHE A 229 4.29 21.04 1.58
N ALA A 230 4.46 19.95 0.83
CA ALA A 230 5.73 19.60 0.20
C ALA A 230 6.21 20.68 -0.77
N THR A 231 5.30 21.24 -1.56
CA THR A 231 5.59 22.32 -2.50
C THR A 231 6.12 23.54 -1.76
N LEU A 232 5.45 23.98 -0.70
CA LEU A 232 5.91 25.12 0.10
C LEU A 232 7.27 24.87 0.75
N VAL A 233 7.48 23.67 1.32
CA VAL A 233 8.74 23.28 1.95
C VAL A 233 9.88 23.20 0.92
N SER A 234 9.59 22.79 -0.33
CA SER A 234 10.60 22.69 -1.38
C SER A 234 11.21 24.04 -1.79
N LEU A 235 10.56 25.16 -1.46
CA LEU A 235 11.08 26.50 -1.70
C LEU A 235 12.13 26.94 -0.67
N LEU A 236 12.30 26.17 0.41
CA LEU A 236 13.27 26.47 1.46
C LEU A 236 14.68 26.01 1.04
N PRO A 237 15.75 26.70 1.49
CA PRO A 237 17.10 26.32 1.15
C PRO A 237 17.47 24.94 1.70
N ALA A 238 18.35 24.23 1.00
CA ALA A 238 18.95 23.01 1.53
C ALA A 238 19.70 23.31 2.85
N PRO A 239 19.65 22.39 3.85
CA PRO A 239 19.09 21.04 3.83
C PRO A 239 17.64 20.94 4.37
N VAL A 240 16.88 22.03 4.43
CA VAL A 240 15.57 22.03 5.11
C VAL A 240 14.57 21.01 4.52
N PRO A 241 14.40 20.88 3.20
CA PRO A 241 13.46 19.91 2.63
C PRO A 241 13.71 18.46 3.06
N ILE A 242 14.97 18.03 3.09
CA ILE A 242 15.32 16.65 3.46
C ILE A 242 15.12 16.41 4.97
N LEU A 243 15.41 17.39 5.82
CA LEU A 243 15.13 17.30 7.26
C LEU A 243 13.62 17.19 7.52
N VAL A 244 12.81 17.98 6.82
CA VAL A 244 11.35 17.89 6.91
C VAL A 244 10.85 16.52 6.41
N ALA A 245 11.43 15.99 5.34
CA ALA A 245 11.08 14.65 4.85
C ALA A 245 11.38 13.55 5.89
N LEU A 246 12.50 13.65 6.61
CA LEU A 246 12.85 12.72 7.70
C LEU A 246 11.84 12.82 8.86
N VAL A 247 11.47 14.03 9.28
CA VAL A 247 10.45 14.24 10.31
C VAL A 247 9.09 13.69 9.85
N CYS A 248 8.70 13.95 8.60
CA CYS A 248 7.47 13.41 8.03
C CYS A 248 7.51 11.88 7.96
N THR A 249 8.65 11.27 7.67
CA THR A 249 8.82 9.81 7.65
C THR A 249 8.61 9.23 9.04
N LEU A 250 9.24 9.82 10.06
CA LEU A 250 9.08 9.41 11.45
C LEU A 250 7.62 9.50 11.89
N LEU A 251 6.96 10.64 11.63
CA LEU A 251 5.57 10.85 11.99
C LEU A 251 4.63 9.93 11.20
N CYS A 252 4.89 9.70 9.92
CA CYS A 252 4.16 8.77 9.07
C CYS A 252 4.16 7.36 9.69
N VAL A 253 5.33 6.87 10.13
CA VAL A 253 5.44 5.59 10.84
C VAL A 253 4.76 5.65 12.23
N ALA A 254 4.86 6.75 12.97
CA ALA A 254 4.20 6.85 14.27
C ALA A 254 2.65 6.84 14.15
N TYR A 255 2.10 7.55 13.16
CA TYR A 255 0.66 7.59 12.91
C TYR A 255 0.13 6.28 12.33
N ILE A 256 0.90 5.61 11.45
CA ILE A 256 0.51 4.28 11.02
C ILE A 256 0.46 3.36 12.24
N LEU A 257 1.50 3.34 13.10
CA LEU A 257 1.57 2.55 14.34
C LEU A 257 0.39 2.82 15.29
N SER A 258 -0.09 4.07 15.34
CA SER A 258 -1.24 4.48 16.15
C SER A 258 -2.61 4.21 15.50
N GLY A 259 -2.65 3.73 14.25
CA GLY A 259 -3.89 3.48 13.51
C GLY A 259 -4.57 4.72 12.93
N ASN A 260 -3.91 5.89 12.98
CA ASN A 260 -4.45 7.12 12.40
C ASN A 260 -4.06 7.21 10.91
N TYR A 261 -4.91 6.61 10.08
CA TYR A 261 -4.69 6.58 8.64
C TYR A 261 -4.69 7.96 7.96
N PRO A 262 -5.63 8.89 8.25
CA PRO A 262 -5.62 10.22 7.62
C PRO A 262 -4.27 10.92 7.76
N MET A 263 -3.72 10.97 8.98
CA MET A 263 -2.43 11.61 9.22
C MET A 263 -1.26 10.87 8.58
N PHE A 264 -1.29 9.53 8.58
CA PHE A 264 -0.33 8.72 7.83
C PHE A 264 -0.28 9.12 6.36
N VAL A 265 -1.42 9.24 5.67
CA VAL A 265 -1.44 9.61 4.26
C VAL A 265 -1.00 11.05 4.03
N THR A 266 -1.48 11.98 4.85
CA THR A 266 -1.10 13.40 4.74
C THR A 266 0.41 13.58 4.81
N LEU A 267 1.10 12.80 5.65
CA LEU A 267 2.56 12.87 5.80
C LEU A 267 3.32 11.98 4.80
N LEU A 268 2.69 10.96 4.25
CA LEU A 268 3.31 10.10 3.22
C LEU A 268 3.62 10.89 1.94
N THR A 269 2.73 11.77 1.52
CA THR A 269 2.92 12.54 0.28
C THR A 269 4.13 13.49 0.34
N PRO A 270 4.33 14.30 1.41
CA PRO A 270 5.53 15.08 1.59
C PRO A 270 6.81 14.24 1.65
N VAL A 271 6.79 13.08 2.31
CA VAL A 271 7.95 12.18 2.31
C VAL A 271 8.35 11.87 0.88
N VAL A 272 7.40 11.37 0.09
CA VAL A 272 7.69 10.96 -1.29
C VAL A 272 8.10 12.15 -2.15
N LEU A 273 7.39 13.28 -2.11
CA LEU A 273 7.71 14.43 -2.95
C LEU A 273 9.07 15.06 -2.61
N LEU A 274 9.44 15.11 -1.33
CA LEU A 274 10.69 15.70 -0.89
C LEU A 274 11.90 14.76 -1.02
N THR A 275 11.68 13.44 -1.15
CA THR A 275 12.76 12.46 -1.36
C THR A 275 12.84 11.90 -2.77
N THR A 276 11.87 12.18 -3.64
CA THR A 276 11.92 11.76 -5.05
C THR A 276 12.82 12.73 -5.79
N SER A 277 13.93 12.25 -6.35
CA SER A 277 14.69 13.00 -7.34
C SER A 277 13.86 13.10 -8.62
N SER A 278 13.48 14.32 -9.00
CA SER A 278 12.80 14.59 -10.26
C SER A 278 13.33 15.90 -10.83
N ASP A 279 13.53 15.96 -12.14
CA ASP A 279 13.86 17.20 -12.84
C ASP A 279 12.65 18.14 -12.93
N GLN A 280 11.46 17.66 -12.59
CA GLN A 280 10.25 18.45 -12.56
C GLN A 280 10.12 19.24 -11.25
N PRO A 281 9.62 20.48 -11.31
CA PRO A 281 9.24 21.23 -10.12
C PRO A 281 8.28 20.46 -9.21
N ALA A 282 8.46 20.57 -7.89
CA ALA A 282 7.69 19.84 -6.88
C ALA A 282 6.16 20.02 -7.01
N HIS A 283 5.70 21.19 -7.48
CA HIS A 283 4.27 21.45 -7.68
C HIS A 283 3.66 20.63 -8.83
N LEU A 284 4.39 20.40 -9.92
CA LEU A 284 3.93 19.57 -11.05
C LEU A 284 3.86 18.09 -10.63
N VAL A 285 4.92 17.61 -9.96
CA VAL A 285 4.92 16.26 -9.41
C VAL A 285 3.77 16.09 -8.40
N GLY A 286 3.57 17.10 -7.54
CA GLY A 286 2.47 17.14 -6.57
C GLY A 286 1.09 17.07 -7.23
N LEU A 287 0.84 17.84 -8.28
CA LEU A 287 -0.40 17.80 -9.05
C LEU A 287 -0.64 16.40 -9.64
N GLY A 288 0.37 15.81 -10.28
CA GLY A 288 0.29 14.45 -10.80
C GLY A 288 -0.01 13.39 -9.73
N ARG A 289 0.49 13.56 -8.50
CA ARG A 289 0.13 12.70 -7.35
C ARG A 289 -1.33 12.89 -6.93
N ILE A 290 -1.87 14.10 -6.97
CA ILE A 290 -3.28 14.36 -6.65
C ILE A 290 -4.19 13.72 -7.71
N GLU A 291 -3.89 13.94 -8.99
CA GLU A 291 -4.65 13.39 -10.12
C GLU A 291 -4.68 11.86 -10.08
N SER A 292 -3.52 11.22 -9.90
CA SER A 292 -3.43 9.75 -9.78
C SER A 292 -4.23 9.20 -8.59
N VAL A 293 -4.24 9.90 -7.44
CA VAL A 293 -5.07 9.51 -6.30
C VAL A 293 -6.57 9.69 -6.59
N ALA A 294 -6.94 10.76 -7.28
CA ALA A 294 -8.32 11.01 -7.68
C ALA A 294 -8.84 9.95 -8.65
N ILE A 295 -8.05 9.59 -9.67
CA ILE A 295 -8.34 8.50 -10.61
C ILE A 295 -8.55 7.18 -9.85
N ALA A 296 -7.62 6.85 -8.94
CA ALA A 296 -7.72 5.66 -8.12
C ALA A 296 -8.98 5.64 -7.24
N ALA A 297 -9.37 6.79 -6.68
CA ALA A 297 -10.58 6.94 -5.88
C ALA A 297 -11.85 6.71 -6.71
N VAL A 298 -11.93 7.33 -7.90
CA VAL A 298 -13.06 7.13 -8.82
C VAL A 298 -13.18 5.66 -9.21
N LEU A 299 -12.08 5.02 -9.63
CA LEU A 299 -12.08 3.61 -9.99
C LEU A 299 -12.49 2.71 -8.83
N ALA A 300 -11.98 2.96 -7.62
CA ALA A 300 -12.34 2.18 -6.44
C ALA A 300 -13.84 2.30 -6.11
N ILE A 301 -14.43 3.50 -6.25
CA ILE A 301 -15.86 3.72 -6.04
C ILE A 301 -16.69 3.01 -7.12
N VAL A 302 -16.32 3.12 -8.39
CA VAL A 302 -17.02 2.45 -9.50
C VAL A 302 -17.01 0.94 -9.30
N VAL A 303 -15.84 0.35 -9.03
CA VAL A 303 -15.70 -1.09 -8.76
C VAL A 303 -16.51 -1.49 -7.52
N ASN A 304 -16.58 -0.64 -6.50
CA ASN A 304 -17.40 -0.89 -5.32
C ASN A 304 -18.90 -0.94 -5.63
N VAL A 305 -19.40 0.00 -6.44
CA VAL A 305 -20.80 0.04 -6.89
C VAL A 305 -21.13 -1.21 -7.70
N ILE A 306 -20.28 -1.59 -8.66
CA ILE A 306 -20.46 -2.79 -9.48
C ILE A 306 -20.46 -4.06 -8.62
N ALA A 307 -19.55 -4.15 -7.64
CA ALA A 307 -19.51 -5.29 -6.73
C ALA A 307 -20.80 -5.39 -5.90
N HIS A 308 -21.29 -4.25 -5.40
CA HIS A 308 -22.50 -4.20 -4.59
C HIS A 308 -23.73 -4.64 -5.41
N THR A 309 -23.91 -4.15 -6.64
CA THR A 309 -25.05 -4.53 -7.49
C THR A 309 -25.04 -6.03 -7.82
N ILE A 310 -23.88 -6.58 -8.21
CA ILE A 310 -23.75 -8.00 -8.55
C ILE A 310 -24.00 -8.93 -7.34
N LEU A 311 -23.56 -8.52 -6.14
CA LEU A 311 -23.73 -9.32 -4.92
C LEU A 311 -25.15 -9.26 -4.36
N HIS A 312 -25.80 -8.09 -4.40
CA HIS A 312 -27.16 -7.92 -3.90
C HIS A 312 -28.17 -8.74 -4.72
N ASP A 313 -27.97 -8.83 -6.04
CA ASP A 313 -28.78 -9.64 -6.96
C ASP A 313 -28.69 -11.15 -6.71
N ARG A 314 -27.63 -11.63 -6.05
CA ARG A 314 -27.44 -13.05 -5.75
C ARG A 314 -28.10 -13.45 -4.44
N HIS A 315 -28.10 -12.59 -3.42
CA HIS A 315 -28.80 -12.87 -2.16
C HIS A 315 -30.32 -12.84 -2.31
N ALA A 316 -30.86 -11.93 -3.14
CA ALA A 316 -32.29 -11.89 -3.44
C ALA A 316 -32.81 -13.15 -4.16
N ARG A 317 -31.94 -13.91 -4.84
CA ARG A 317 -32.31 -15.14 -5.55
C ARG A 317 -32.22 -16.42 -4.72
N ILE A 318 -31.47 -16.42 -3.61
CA ILE A 318 -31.18 -17.64 -2.83
C ILE A 318 -32.10 -17.79 -1.62
N VAL A 319 -32.67 -16.70 -1.10
CA VAL A 319 -33.67 -16.78 -0.02
C VAL A 319 -35.04 -17.03 -0.65
N PRO A 320 -35.60 -18.25 -0.64
CA PRO A 320 -36.97 -18.46 -1.06
C PRO A 320 -37.86 -17.56 -0.20
N ARG A 321 -38.73 -16.78 -0.85
CA ARG A 321 -39.76 -16.03 -0.12
C ARG A 321 -40.43 -17.01 0.85
N PRO A 322 -40.51 -16.70 2.15
CA PRO A 322 -41.25 -17.53 3.07
C PRO A 322 -42.63 -17.72 2.43
N GLN A 323 -42.97 -18.99 2.13
CA GLN A 323 -44.29 -19.33 1.64
C GLN A 323 -45.25 -18.75 2.67
N ALA A 324 -46.00 -17.73 2.27
CA ALA A 324 -47.05 -17.16 3.09
C ALA A 324 -47.92 -18.33 3.49
N SER A 325 -47.84 -18.74 4.76
CA SER A 325 -48.68 -19.78 5.30
C SER A 325 -50.09 -19.29 5.08
N THR A 326 -50.79 -19.94 4.16
CA THR A 326 -52.21 -19.78 3.93
C THR A 326 -52.91 -20.15 5.24
N LEU A 327 -53.09 -19.15 6.10
CA LEU A 327 -54.11 -19.16 7.13
C LEU A 327 -55.44 -19.14 6.35
N ASN A 328 -55.97 -20.33 6.14
CA ASN A 328 -57.36 -20.60 5.80
C ASN A 328 -58.02 -21.14 7.07
N PRO A 329 -59.31 -20.89 7.29
CA PRO A 329 -60.11 -19.68 7.04
C PRO A 329 -60.50 -18.95 8.35
#